data_AF-A0A6G7A1K6-F1
#
_entry.id   AF-A0A6G7A1K6-F1
#
_cell.length_a   1.000
_cell.length_b   1.000
_cell.length_c   1.000
_cell.angle_alpha   90.00
_cell.angle_beta   90.00
_cell.angle_gamma   90.00
#
_symmetry.space_group_name_H-M   'P 1'
#
loop_
_entity.id
_entity.type
_entity.pdbx_description
1 polymer ?
#
loop_
_entity_poly.entity_id
_entity_poly.type
_entity_poly.pdbx_seq_one_letter_code
_entity_poly.pdbx_strand_id
1 'polypeptide(L)'
;MASTTERDFIARQQVIRQAMLGALYEKRKTGQSGFSRDLTHTLGHDPQECVFALEFLVEMGLVRHESIHCRITAQGITYFEQRVSA
;
A
#
# COMPACT_ATOMS: atom_id res chain seq x y z
N MET A 1 22.99 -9.90 11.28
CA MET A 1 22.14 -10.75 10.41
C MET A 1 20.71 -10.61 10.91
N ALA A 2 19.75 -10.22 10.07
CA ALA A 2 18.36 -10.08 10.48
C ALA A 2 17.82 -11.41 11.00
N SER A 3 17.09 -11.37 12.12
CA SER A 3 16.47 -12.56 12.72
C SER A 3 15.39 -13.13 11.79
N THR A 4 15.02 -14.40 11.94
CA THR A 4 13.96 -15.03 11.13
C THR A 4 12.64 -14.25 11.23
N THR A 5 12.29 -13.80 12.44
CA THR A 5 11.11 -12.95 12.71
C THR A 5 11.13 -11.63 11.94
N GLU A 6 12.30 -11.01 11.82
CA GLU A 6 12.49 -9.76 11.09
C GLU A 6 12.34 -9.94 9.58
N ARG A 7 12.87 -11.04 9.03
CA ARG A 7 12.67 -11.39 7.61
C ARG A 7 11.22 -11.65 7.28
N ASP A 8 10.51 -12.36 8.16
CA ASP A 8 9.08 -12.65 7.97
C ASP A 8 8.25 -11.37 8.02
N PHE A 9 8.58 -10.45 8.92
CA PHE A 9 7.93 -9.14 8.99
C PHE A 9 8.17 -8.32 7.71
N ILE A 10 9.42 -8.25 7.23
CA ILE A 10 9.75 -7.53 5.98
C ILE A 10 8.96 -8.11 4.80
N ALA A 11 8.89 -9.43 4.68
CA ALA A 11 8.15 -10.10 3.61
C ALA A 11 6.65 -9.77 3.68
N ARG A 12 6.03 -9.85 4.87
CA ARG A 12 4.62 -9.46 5.06
C ARG A 12 4.38 -8.01 4.67
N GLN A 13 5.24 -7.10 5.12
CA GLN A 13 5.14 -5.69 4.79
C GLN A 13 5.28 -5.40 3.29
N GLN A 14 6.10 -6.17 2.56
CA GLN A 14 6.15 -6.06 1.09
C GLN A 14 4.82 -6.48 0.44
N VAL A 15 4.22 -7.59 0.89
CA VAL A 15 2.94 -8.08 0.38
C VAL A 15 1.82 -7.07 0.63
N ILE A 16 1.71 -6.56 1.86
CA ILE A 16 0.66 -5.59 2.24
C ILE A 16 0.76 -4.32 1.40
N ARG A 17 1.97 -3.76 1.25
CA ARG A 17 2.21 -2.57 0.43
C ARG A 17 1.84 -2.79 -1.04
N GLN A 18 2.17 -3.95 -1.59
CA GLN A 18 1.81 -4.28 -2.97
C GLN A 18 0.30 -4.40 -3.14
N ALA A 19 -0.39 -5.04 -2.18
CA ALA A 19 -1.85 -5.15 -2.18
C ALA A 19 -2.53 -3.77 -2.10
N MET A 20 -2.04 -2.88 -1.24
CA MET A 20 -2.55 -1.50 -1.12
C MET A 20 -2.39 -0.69 -2.41
N LEU A 21 -1.20 -0.74 -3.01
CA LEU A 21 -0.95 -0.06 -4.28
C LEU A 21 -1.85 -0.61 -5.40
N GLY A 22 -2.02 -1.93 -5.47
CA GLY A 22 -2.92 -2.57 -6.44
C GLY A 22 -4.38 -2.14 -6.26
N ALA A 23 -4.89 -2.12 -5.02
CA ALA A 23 -6.24 -1.67 -4.73
C ALA A 23 -6.48 -0.20 -5.13
N LEU A 24 -5.52 0.68 -4.84
CA LEU A 24 -5.60 2.09 -5.24
C LEU A 24 -5.44 2.29 -6.76
N TYR A 25 -4.61 1.47 -7.41
CA TYR A 25 -4.43 1.49 -8.86
C TYR A 25 -5.72 1.11 -9.61
N GLU A 26 -6.43 0.07 -9.16
CA GLU A 26 -7.72 -0.32 -9.73
C GLU A 26 -8.79 0.74 -9.48
N LYS A 27 -8.87 1.31 -8.27
CA LYS A 27 -9.78 2.43 -7.98
C LYS A 27 -9.48 3.64 -8.88
N ARG A 28 -8.21 3.91 -9.18
CA ARG A 28 -7.82 4.99 -10.09
C ARG A 28 -8.31 4.76 -11.52
N LYS A 29 -8.29 3.52 -12.03
CA LYS A 29 -8.83 3.20 -13.37
C LYS A 29 -10.31 3.55 -13.51
N THR A 30 -11.07 3.45 -12.42
CA THR A 30 -12.50 3.80 -12.37
C THR A 30 -12.75 5.24 -11.92
N GLY A 31 -11.70 6.06 -11.76
CA GLY A 31 -11.80 7.44 -11.29
C GLY A 31 -12.17 7.59 -9.81
N GLN A 32 -12.11 6.51 -9.03
CA GLN A 32 -12.47 6.47 -7.62
C GLN A 32 -11.24 6.67 -6.72
N SER A 33 -11.48 7.20 -5.51
CA SER A 33 -10.50 7.21 -4.42
C SER A 33 -10.67 6.00 -3.50
N GLY A 34 -9.58 5.52 -2.91
CA GLY A 34 -9.65 4.63 -1.76
C GLY A 34 -10.06 5.36 -0.49
N PHE A 35 -10.61 4.63 0.48
CA PHE A 35 -10.75 5.09 1.85
C PHE A 35 -9.63 4.45 2.68
N SER A 36 -8.99 5.22 3.56
CA SER A 36 -7.92 4.71 4.42
C SER A 36 -8.40 3.55 5.28
N ARG A 37 -9.62 3.64 5.83
CA ARG A 37 -10.28 2.55 6.57
C ARG A 37 -10.39 1.26 5.75
N ASP A 38 -10.76 1.33 4.48
CA ASP A 38 -10.89 0.12 3.65
C ASP A 38 -9.52 -0.54 3.43
N LEU A 39 -8.49 0.28 3.21
CA LEU A 39 -7.13 -0.22 3.04
C LEU A 39 -6.62 -0.87 4.33
N THR A 40 -7.00 -0.37 5.50
CA THR A 40 -6.51 -0.89 6.77
C THR A 40 -7.32 -2.06 7.34
N HIS A 41 -8.57 -2.26 6.89
CA HIS A 41 -9.46 -3.30 7.44
C HIS A 41 -9.91 -4.36 6.43
N THR A 42 -9.92 -4.06 5.13
CA THR A 42 -10.56 -4.92 4.12
C THR A 42 -9.57 -5.80 3.36
N LEU A 43 -8.26 -5.56 3.49
CA LEU A 43 -7.23 -6.33 2.81
C LEU A 43 -6.93 -7.70 3.45
N GLY A 44 -7.62 -8.07 4.54
CA GLY A 44 -7.45 -9.37 5.21
C GLY A 44 -6.12 -9.53 5.97
N HIS A 45 -5.40 -8.44 6.19
CA HIS A 45 -4.16 -8.38 6.95
C HIS A 45 -4.39 -7.76 8.33
N ASP A 46 -3.40 -7.89 9.22
CA ASP A 46 -3.45 -7.25 10.53
C ASP A 46 -3.61 -5.71 10.38
N PRO A 47 -4.58 -5.09 11.08
CA PRO A 47 -4.83 -3.65 10.92
C PRO A 47 -3.65 -2.76 11.26
N GLN A 48 -2.81 -3.13 12.23
CA GLN A 48 -1.64 -2.33 12.59
C GLN A 48 -0.56 -2.45 11.52
N GLU A 49 -0.34 -3.66 10.99
CA GLU A 49 0.57 -3.87 9.86
C GLU A 49 0.10 -3.10 8.60
N CYS A 50 -1.20 -3.00 8.37
CA CYS A 50 -1.76 -2.18 7.29
C CYS A 50 -1.54 -0.68 7.51
N VAL A 51 -1.81 -0.17 8.71
CA VAL A 51 -1.58 1.25 9.03
C VAL A 51 -0.12 1.61 8.79
N PHE A 52 0.80 0.79 9.30
CA PHE A 52 2.24 0.98 9.10
C PHE A 52 2.64 0.95 7.60
N ALA A 53 2.08 0.02 6.83
CA ALA A 53 2.29 -0.03 5.38
C ALA A 53 1.78 1.22 4.67
N LEU A 54 0.60 1.73 5.06
CA LEU A 54 0.00 2.93 4.48
C LEU A 54 0.84 4.18 4.79
N GLU A 55 1.27 4.34 6.04
CA GLU A 55 2.16 5.44 6.46
C GLU A 55 3.44 5.43 5.65
N PHE A 56 4.09 4.26 5.51
CA PHE A 56 5.28 4.11 4.67
C PHE A 56 5.04 4.55 3.22
N LEU A 57 3.92 4.14 2.61
CA LEU A 57 3.60 4.51 1.23
C LEU A 57 3.33 6.00 1.06
N VAL A 58 2.77 6.65 2.08
CA VAL A 58 2.55 8.10 2.12
C VAL A 58 3.87 8.84 2.26
N GLU A 59 4.74 8.41 3.19
CA GLU A 59 6.08 8.99 3.38
C GLU A 59 6.94 8.89 2.10
N MET A 60 6.84 7.77 1.39
CA MET A 60 7.54 7.55 0.12
C MET A 60 6.93 8.33 -1.07
N GLY A 61 5.83 9.07 -0.86
CA GLY A 61 5.15 9.84 -1.90
C GLY A 61 4.40 8.99 -2.93
N LEU A 62 4.20 7.69 -2.66
CA LEU A 62 3.51 6.77 -3.57
C LEU A 62 1.99 6.85 -3.43
N VAL A 63 1.51 7.26 -2.25
CA VAL A 63 0.10 7.47 -1.95
C VAL A 63 -0.08 8.86 -1.37
N ARG A 64 -1.11 9.59 -1.84
CA ARG A 64 -1.57 10.82 -1.22
C ARG A 64 -2.74 10.52 -0.31
N HIS A 65 -2.64 10.93 0.95
CA HIS A 65 -3.67 10.76 1.96
C HIS A 65 -4.26 12.13 2.34
N GLU A 66 -5.57 12.29 2.14
CA GLU A 66 -6.32 13.51 2.43
C GLU A 66 -7.55 13.18 3.27
N SER A 67 -7.48 13.51 4.57
CA SER A 67 -8.52 13.17 5.55
C SER A 67 -8.76 11.65 5.60
N ILE A 68 -9.84 11.15 4.99
CA ILE A 68 -10.16 9.71 4.91
C ILE A 68 -9.86 9.11 3.54
N HIS A 69 -9.46 9.93 2.57
CA HIS A 69 -9.28 9.50 1.18
C HIS A 69 -7.81 9.20 0.88
N CYS A 70 -7.56 8.11 0.17
CA CYS A 70 -6.26 7.72 -0.34
C CYS A 70 -6.31 7.67 -1.88
N ARG A 71 -5.27 8.19 -2.52
CA ARG A 71 -5.08 8.08 -3.98
C ARG A 71 -3.65 7.68 -4.28
N ILE A 72 -3.47 6.76 -5.23
CA ILE A 72 -2.13 6.47 -5.75
C ILE A 72 -1.63 7.69 -6.54
N THR A 73 -0.36 8.07 -6.33
CA THR A 73 0.27 9.17 -7.06
C THR A 73 0.80 8.69 -8.41
N ALA A 74 1.23 9.61 -9.27
CA ALA A 74 1.93 9.25 -10.51
C ALA A 74 3.19 8.40 -10.24
N GLN A 75 3.94 8.76 -9.19
CA GLN A 75 5.11 7.99 -8.75
C GLN A 75 4.72 6.60 -8.24
N GLY A 76 3.65 6.50 -7.46
CA GLY A 76 3.10 5.22 -6.99
C GLY A 76 2.69 4.30 -8.13
N ILE A 77 2.09 4.86 -9.19
CA ILE A 77 1.73 4.12 -10.41
C ILE A 77 2.98 3.55 -11.08
N THR A 78 3.96 4.39 -11.39
CA THR A 78 5.21 3.94 -12.03
C THR A 78 5.91 2.88 -11.20
N TYR A 79 5.98 3.07 -9.88
CA TYR A 79 6.57 2.11 -8.96
C TYR A 79 5.85 0.76 -8.98
N PHE A 80 4.51 0.77 -8.97
CA PHE A 80 3.70 -0.44 -9.01
C PHE A 80 3.86 -1.20 -10.33
N GLU A 81 3.80 -0.49 -11.46
CA GLU A 81 3.90 -1.09 -12.80
C GLU A 81 5.28 -1.72 -13.05
N GLN A 82 6.37 -1.07 -12.60
CA GLN A 82 7.73 -1.62 -12.70
C GLN A 82 7.91 -2.95 -11.95
N ARG A 83 7.15 -3.17 -10.87
CA ARG A 83 7.18 -4.42 -10.10
C ARG A 83 6.29 -5.52 -10.65
N VAL A 84 5.27 -5.18 -11.43
CA VAL A 84 4.42 -6.17 -12.12
C VAL A 84 5.14 -6.73 -13.35
N SER A 85 6.07 -5.97 -13.95
CA SER A 85 6.87 -6.39 -15.11
C SER A 85 8.19 -7.10 -14.76
N ALA A 86 8.53 -7.25 -13.48
CA ALA A 86 9.74 -7.91 -12.99
C ALA A 86 9.41 -9.29 -12.40
#